data_AF-A0A6S6TCL1-F1
#
_entry.id   AF-A0A6S6TCL1-F1
#
_cell.length_a   1.000
_cell.length_b   1.000
_cell.length_c   1.000
_cell.angle_alpha   90.00
_cell.angle_beta   90.00
_cell.angle_gamma   90.00
#
_symmetry.space_group_name_H-M   'P 1'
#
loop_
_entity.id
_entity.type
_entity.pdbx_description
1 polymer ?
#
loop_
_entity_poly.entity_id
_entity_poly.type
_entity_poly.pdbx_seq_one_letter_code
_entity_poly.pdbx_strand_id
1 'polypeptide(L)'
;MDLMKVWLGARAALFLACMGLITLIYAFMFPVLFFLPYSKRYPIITFWNKINLWMLKVICGVDYKVVGRENIPTDSAAIIMSNHQSTWETLSLAVVFPPLTWVLKQELFKVPVFGWGLRLIEPIAIDRSDRKASVEQIKTQGKERLDKGIWVVIFPEGTRVKPGVKKRYKMGGGYLAAHAGYPVVPVAHNAGESWSRHSLI
;
A
#
# COMPACT_ATOMS: atom_id res chain seq x y z
N MET A 1 3.70 35.26 5.64
CA MET A 1 3.47 33.80 5.55
C MET A 1 2.61 33.41 6.74
N ASP A 2 1.49 32.72 6.52
CA ASP A 2 0.53 32.34 7.57
C ASP A 2 1.21 31.41 8.60
N LEU A 3 1.25 31.83 9.88
CA LEU A 3 1.88 31.09 10.98
C LEU A 3 1.36 29.66 11.09
N MET A 4 0.07 29.44 10.78
CA MET A 4 -0.52 28.11 10.76
C MET A 4 0.08 27.25 9.65
N LYS A 5 0.30 27.79 8.45
CA LYS A 5 0.94 27.06 7.35
C LYS A 5 2.38 26.70 7.65
N VAL A 6 3.12 27.61 8.31
CA VAL A 6 4.50 27.33 8.76
C VAL A 6 4.51 26.20 9.77
N TRP A 7 3.62 26.26 10.76
CA TRP A 7 3.49 25.22 11.79
C TRP A 7 3.13 23.85 11.20
N LEU A 8 2.12 23.78 10.32
CA LEU A 8 1.75 22.54 9.64
C LEU A 8 2.89 22.00 8.76
N GLY A 9 3.58 22.89 8.05
CA GLY A 9 4.76 22.52 7.25
C GLY A 9 5.89 21.95 8.10
N ALA A 10 6.16 22.53 9.28
CA ALA A 10 7.17 22.03 10.21
C ALA A 10 6.82 20.63 10.75
N ARG A 11 5.55 20.39 11.11
CA ARG A 11 5.07 19.05 11.53
C ARG A 11 5.23 18.02 10.42
N ALA A 12 4.84 18.37 9.20
CA ALA A 12 4.98 17.48 8.04
C ALA A 12 6.46 17.17 7.75
N ALA A 13 7.33 18.18 7.81
CA ALA A 13 8.77 18.00 7.63
C ALA A 13 9.38 17.10 8.72
N LEU A 14 9.01 17.31 9.99
CA LEU A 14 9.44 16.46 11.09
C LEU A 14 8.99 15.01 10.89
N PHE A 15 7.72 14.80 10.53
CA PHE A 15 7.20 13.46 10.23
C PHE A 15 7.98 12.79 9.10
N LEU A 16 8.22 13.48 7.98
CA LEU A 16 8.96 12.93 6.85
C LEU A 16 10.42 12.62 7.20
N ALA A 17 11.05 13.45 8.03
CA ALA A 17 12.40 13.19 8.54
C ALA A 17 12.42 11.93 9.42
N CYS A 18 11.47 11.79 10.35
CA CYS A 18 11.34 10.59 11.17
C CYS A 18 11.03 9.34 10.33
N MET A 19 10.13 9.43 9.35
CA MET A 19 9.83 8.37 8.39
C MET A 19 11.07 7.97 7.59
N GLY A 20 11.87 8.95 7.15
CA GLY A 20 13.14 8.72 6.47
C GLY A 20 14.13 7.96 7.36
N LEU A 21 14.31 8.41 8.60
CA LEU A 21 15.21 7.78 9.56
C LEU A 21 14.83 6.32 9.87
N ILE A 22 13.55 6.05 10.15
CA ILE A 22 13.11 4.67 10.40
C ILE A 22 13.25 3.80 9.14
N THR A 23 13.03 4.38 7.95
CA THR A 23 13.24 3.66 6.68
C THR A 23 14.71 3.27 6.49
N LEU A 24 15.66 4.13 6.89
CA LEU A 24 17.09 3.80 6.87
C LEU A 24 17.43 2.67 7.85
N ILE A 25 16.84 2.64 9.04
CA ILE A 25 17.02 1.53 9.99
C ILE A 25 16.58 0.20 9.36
N TYR A 26 15.40 0.19 8.74
CA TYR A 26 14.89 -0.99 8.02
C TYR A 26 15.77 -1.40 6.84
N ALA A 27 16.42 -0.42 6.17
CA ALA A 27 17.35 -0.69 5.08
C ALA A 27 18.46 -1.67 5.48
N PHE A 28 19.04 -1.47 6.67
CA PHE A 28 20.08 -2.33 7.22
C PHE A 28 19.57 -3.72 7.61
N MET A 29 18.26 -3.85 7.90
CA MET A 29 17.64 -5.12 8.24
C MET A 29 17.29 -5.97 7.00
N PHE A 30 17.02 -5.35 5.84
CA PHE A 30 16.53 -6.05 4.64
C PHE A 30 17.39 -7.24 4.19
N PRO A 31 18.75 -7.19 4.19
CA PRO A 31 19.56 -8.35 3.84
C PRO A 31 19.30 -9.56 4.73
N VAL A 32 19.09 -9.35 6.03
CA VAL A 32 18.77 -10.43 6.98
C VAL A 32 17.33 -10.91 6.79
N LEU A 33 16.38 -9.97 6.62
CA LEU A 33 14.96 -10.30 6.43
C LEU A 33 14.70 -11.08 5.13
N PHE A 34 15.55 -10.93 4.12
CA PHE A 34 15.47 -11.69 2.87
C PHE A 34 15.52 -13.21 3.10
N PHE A 35 16.38 -13.67 4.02
CA PHE A 35 16.56 -15.09 4.31
C PHE A 35 15.51 -15.65 5.28
N LEU A 36 14.68 -14.82 5.89
CA LEU A 36 13.61 -15.27 6.77
C LEU A 36 12.39 -15.78 5.98
N PRO A 37 11.69 -16.81 6.51
CA PRO A 37 10.39 -17.22 5.97
C PRO A 37 9.40 -16.06 5.90
N TYR A 38 8.50 -16.07 4.91
CA TYR A 38 7.51 -15.00 4.68
C TYR A 38 6.72 -14.67 5.95
N SER A 39 6.24 -15.69 6.67
CA SER A 39 5.48 -15.55 7.92
C SER A 39 6.22 -14.82 9.03
N LYS A 40 7.56 -14.86 9.05
CA LYS A 40 8.40 -14.17 10.03
C LYS A 40 8.83 -12.78 9.57
N ARG A 41 9.19 -12.62 8.29
CA ARG A 41 9.62 -11.32 7.75
C ARG A 41 8.47 -10.33 7.58
N TYR A 42 7.29 -10.80 7.18
CA TYR A 42 6.14 -9.95 6.91
C TYR A 42 5.70 -9.07 8.10
N PRO A 43 5.50 -9.61 9.32
CA PRO A 43 5.13 -8.78 10.47
C PRO A 43 6.22 -7.78 10.85
N ILE A 44 7.50 -8.12 10.66
CA ILE A 44 8.62 -7.19 10.89
C ILE A 44 8.53 -6.04 9.89
N ILE A 45 8.44 -6.34 8.59
CA ILE A 45 8.35 -5.32 7.54
C ILE A 45 7.13 -4.42 7.73
N THR A 46 5.98 -5.00 8.06
CA THR A 46 4.73 -4.23 8.22
C THR A 46 4.63 -3.48 9.54
N PHE A 47 5.47 -3.79 10.53
CA PHE A 47 5.60 -2.99 11.75
C PHE A 47 6.06 -1.55 11.42
N TRP A 48 6.85 -1.36 10.36
CA TRP A 48 7.18 -0.04 9.81
C TRP A 48 5.92 0.79 9.52
N ASN A 49 4.87 0.19 8.94
CA ASN A 49 3.61 0.89 8.66
C ASN A 49 2.92 1.34 9.96
N LYS A 50 2.91 0.48 10.99
CA LYS A 50 2.32 0.81 12.31
C LYS A 50 3.03 2.00 12.96
N ILE A 51 4.37 2.00 12.94
CA ILE A 51 5.17 3.12 13.46
C ILE A 51 4.83 4.40 12.70
N ASN A 52 4.79 4.35 11.36
CA ASN A 52 4.48 5.54 10.56
C ASN A 52 3.07 6.07 10.76
N LEU A 53 2.05 5.21 10.88
CA LEU A 53 0.69 5.66 11.20
C LEU A 53 0.60 6.26 12.60
N TRP A 54 1.30 5.69 13.58
CA TRP A 54 1.39 6.27 14.92
C TRP A 54 2.09 7.64 14.91
N MET A 55 3.22 7.76 14.20
CA MET A 55 3.92 9.04 14.03
C MET A 55 3.05 10.07 13.30
N LEU A 56 2.31 9.65 12.28
CA LEU A 56 1.38 10.52 11.55
C LEU A 56 0.30 11.09 12.49
N LYS A 57 -0.25 10.25 13.37
CA LYS A 57 -1.20 10.68 14.40
C LYS A 57 -0.58 11.64 15.40
N VAL A 58 0.57 11.29 16.00
CA VAL A 58 1.19 12.08 17.08
C VAL A 58 1.79 13.39 16.55
N ILE A 59 2.54 13.31 15.45
CA ILE A 59 3.27 14.46 14.89
C ILE A 59 2.33 15.35 14.11
N CYS A 60 1.44 14.81 13.27
CA CYS A 60 0.61 15.59 12.35
C CYS A 60 -0.86 15.70 12.77
N GLY A 61 -1.31 14.95 13.77
CA GLY A 61 -2.70 14.98 14.24
C GLY A 61 -3.67 14.32 13.28
N VAL A 62 -3.16 13.53 12.32
CA VAL A 62 -3.98 12.84 11.32
C VAL A 62 -4.22 11.42 11.82
N ASP A 63 -5.46 11.15 12.20
CA ASP A 63 -5.92 9.83 12.67
C ASP A 63 -6.88 9.19 11.68
N TYR A 64 -7.20 7.91 11.86
CA TYR A 64 -8.14 7.20 11.02
C TYR A 64 -9.06 6.29 11.82
N LYS A 65 -10.26 6.07 11.26
CA LYS A 65 -11.24 5.11 11.78
C LYS A 65 -11.55 4.08 10.70
N VAL A 66 -11.56 2.81 11.09
CA VAL A 66 -12.01 1.72 10.23
C VAL A 66 -13.47 1.43 10.55
N VAL A 67 -14.31 1.40 9.51
CA VAL A 67 -15.71 1.01 9.58
C VAL A 67 -15.89 -0.20 8.64
N GLY A 68 -16.66 -1.21 9.06
CA GLY A 68 -16.83 -2.43 8.28
C GLY A 68 -15.69 -3.45 8.45
N ARG A 69 -15.01 -3.46 9.60
CA ARG A 69 -13.90 -4.40 9.88
C ARG A 69 -14.40 -5.85 9.93
N GLU A 70 -15.65 -6.03 10.36
CA GLU A 70 -16.41 -7.28 10.37
C GLU A 70 -16.65 -7.87 8.97
N ASN A 71 -16.54 -7.06 7.91
CA ASN A 71 -16.71 -7.52 6.53
C ASN A 71 -15.43 -8.14 5.92
N ILE A 72 -14.33 -8.18 6.68
CA ILE A 72 -13.07 -8.76 6.22
C ILE A 72 -13.16 -10.29 6.33
N PRO A 73 -13.08 -11.05 5.21
CA PRO A 73 -13.03 -12.51 5.25
C PRO A 73 -11.98 -13.06 6.22
N THR A 74 -12.34 -14.08 6.97
CA THR A 74 -11.45 -14.74 7.95
C THR A 74 -11.00 -16.13 7.53
N ASP A 75 -11.69 -16.72 6.55
CA ASP A 75 -11.52 -18.09 6.06
C ASP A 75 -10.71 -18.17 4.76
N SER A 76 -10.56 -17.07 4.03
CA SER A 76 -9.78 -17.02 2.80
C SER A 76 -8.98 -15.72 2.64
N ALA A 77 -7.96 -15.75 1.78
CA ALA A 77 -7.42 -14.52 1.21
C ALA A 77 -8.46 -13.81 0.34
N ALA A 78 -8.24 -12.53 0.03
CA ALA A 78 -9.13 -11.78 -0.84
C ALA A 78 -8.38 -10.77 -1.72
N ILE A 79 -9.09 -10.29 -2.74
CA ILE A 79 -8.64 -9.21 -3.60
C ILE A 79 -9.20 -7.91 -3.04
N ILE A 80 -8.33 -7.03 -2.57
CA ILE A 80 -8.72 -5.71 -2.08
C ILE A 80 -8.76 -4.76 -3.27
N MET A 81 -9.91 -4.16 -3.53
CA MET A 81 -10.06 -3.10 -4.51
C MET A 81 -10.35 -1.78 -3.79
N SER A 82 -9.33 -0.92 -3.72
CA SER A 82 -9.43 0.38 -3.05
C SER A 82 -9.37 1.51 -4.08
N ASN A 83 -10.05 2.62 -3.81
CA ASN A 83 -9.69 3.88 -4.47
C ASN A 83 -8.24 4.27 -4.12
N HIS A 84 -7.61 5.08 -4.96
CA HIS A 84 -6.21 5.49 -4.78
C HIS A 84 -6.11 7.02 -4.75
N GLN A 85 -5.78 7.60 -3.59
CA GLN A 85 -5.78 9.06 -3.40
C GLN A 85 -4.56 9.60 -2.65
N SER A 86 -3.89 8.77 -1.82
CA SER A 86 -2.87 9.22 -0.88
C SER A 86 -1.70 8.23 -0.77
N THR A 87 -0.64 8.62 -0.07
CA THR A 87 0.36 7.66 0.42
C THR A 87 -0.19 6.86 1.60
N TRP A 88 -1.15 7.43 2.32
CA TRP A 88 -1.72 6.85 3.52
C TRP A 88 -2.28 5.44 3.30
N GLU A 89 -2.99 5.15 2.20
CA GLU A 89 -3.56 3.81 1.99
C GLU A 89 -2.52 2.71 1.84
N THR A 90 -1.30 3.05 1.39
CA THR A 90 -0.19 2.07 1.34
C THR A 90 0.25 1.68 2.75
N LEU A 91 0.16 2.59 3.72
CA LEU A 91 0.46 2.32 5.12
C LEU A 91 -0.71 1.62 5.82
N SER A 92 -1.91 2.17 5.68
CA SER A 92 -3.08 1.76 6.45
C SER A 92 -3.60 0.38 6.06
N LEU A 93 -3.66 0.05 4.77
CA LEU A 93 -4.14 -1.27 4.33
C LEU A 93 -3.29 -2.40 4.93
N ALA A 94 -1.97 -2.23 4.99
CA ALA A 94 -1.04 -3.19 5.58
C ALA A 94 -1.20 -3.37 7.10
N VAL A 95 -1.87 -2.43 7.78
CA VAL A 95 -2.15 -2.49 9.22
C VAL A 95 -3.57 -3.00 9.48
N VAL A 96 -4.51 -2.69 8.59
CA VAL A 96 -5.93 -3.03 8.76
C VAL A 96 -6.21 -4.48 8.42
N PHE A 97 -5.60 -5.01 7.36
CA PHE A 97 -5.88 -6.33 6.78
C PHE A 97 -4.83 -7.38 7.16
N PRO A 98 -5.13 -8.68 6.97
CA PRO A 98 -4.14 -9.75 7.03
C PRO A 98 -2.99 -9.56 6.03
N PRO A 99 -1.97 -10.44 6.04
CA PRO A 99 -0.85 -10.33 5.12
C PRO A 99 -1.26 -10.13 3.67
N LEU A 100 -0.79 -9.03 3.10
CA LEU A 100 -1.16 -8.53 1.78
C LEU A 100 0.05 -8.08 0.98
N THR A 101 -0.15 -7.98 -0.33
CA THR A 101 0.80 -7.42 -1.28
C THR A 101 0.10 -6.54 -2.31
N TRP A 102 0.86 -5.82 -3.14
CA TRP A 102 0.33 -4.83 -4.08
C TRP A 102 0.64 -5.17 -5.52
N VAL A 103 -0.30 -4.86 -6.41
CA VAL A 103 -0.01 -4.66 -7.84
C VAL A 103 0.62 -3.28 -8.02
N LEU A 104 1.90 -3.24 -8.42
CA LEU A 104 2.68 -2.02 -8.46
C LEU A 104 3.49 -1.86 -9.74
N LYS A 105 4.01 -0.65 -9.98
CA LYS A 105 4.83 -0.34 -11.16
C LYS A 105 6.25 -0.91 -10.96
N GLN A 106 6.76 -1.71 -11.91
CA GLN A 106 8.06 -2.40 -11.79
C GLN A 106 9.24 -1.47 -11.47
N GLU A 107 9.18 -0.22 -11.94
CA GLU A 107 10.23 0.77 -11.72
C GLU A 107 10.33 1.22 -10.25
N LEU A 108 9.34 0.93 -9.40
CA LEU A 108 9.46 1.17 -7.96
C LEU A 108 10.57 0.34 -7.31
N PHE A 109 10.95 -0.79 -7.90
CA PHE A 109 12.11 -1.55 -7.45
C PHE A 109 13.45 -0.84 -7.67
N LYS A 110 13.48 0.23 -8.48
CA LYS A 110 14.68 1.06 -8.70
C LYS A 110 14.85 2.12 -7.62
N VAL A 111 13.84 2.36 -6.78
CA VAL A 111 13.94 3.32 -5.67
C VAL A 111 14.86 2.71 -4.60
N PRO A 112 16.00 3.34 -4.26
CA PRO A 112 16.90 2.82 -3.24
C PRO A 112 16.20 2.65 -1.90
N VAL A 113 16.57 1.61 -1.14
CA VAL A 113 15.99 1.23 0.15
C VAL A 113 14.52 0.80 0.04
N PHE A 114 13.61 1.68 -0.36
CA PHE A 114 12.19 1.40 -0.47
C PHE A 114 11.90 0.24 -1.44
N GLY A 115 12.54 0.22 -2.61
CA GLY A 115 12.42 -0.85 -3.58
C GLY A 115 12.93 -2.20 -3.08
N TRP A 116 13.88 -2.22 -2.14
CA TRP A 116 14.38 -3.44 -1.51
C TRP A 116 13.35 -4.01 -0.55
N GLY A 117 12.78 -3.17 0.33
CA GLY A 117 11.70 -3.55 1.23
C GLY A 117 10.47 -4.05 0.46
N LEU A 118 10.11 -3.38 -0.64
CA LEU A 118 9.01 -3.81 -1.50
C LEU A 118 9.21 -5.22 -2.06
N ARG A 119 10.44 -5.67 -2.36
CA ARG A 119 10.66 -7.03 -2.89
C ARG A 119 10.36 -8.12 -1.85
N LEU A 120 10.50 -7.81 -0.56
CA LEU A 120 10.35 -8.77 0.54
C LEU A 120 8.89 -9.13 0.84
N ILE A 121 7.94 -8.35 0.35
CA ILE A 121 6.49 -8.56 0.50
C ILE A 121 5.85 -9.22 -0.73
N GLU A 122 6.67 -9.75 -1.64
CA GLU A 122 6.25 -10.51 -2.84
C GLU A 122 5.21 -9.80 -3.75
N PRO A 123 5.45 -8.56 -4.19
CA PRO A 123 4.48 -7.79 -4.95
C PRO A 123 4.39 -8.26 -6.40
N ILE A 124 3.30 -7.85 -7.05
CA ILE A 124 3.04 -8.11 -8.46
C ILE A 124 3.50 -6.88 -9.23
N ALA A 125 4.73 -6.92 -9.70
CA ALA A 125 5.41 -5.79 -10.33
C ALA A 125 5.18 -5.78 -11.85
N ILE A 126 4.30 -4.91 -12.33
CA ILE A 126 3.89 -4.86 -13.74
C ILE A 126 4.62 -3.79 -14.55
N ASP A 127 4.87 -4.08 -15.83
CA ASP A 127 5.21 -3.09 -16.85
C ASP A 127 3.96 -2.44 -17.42
N ARG A 128 3.70 -1.19 -17.03
CA ARG A 128 2.50 -0.46 -17.43
C ARG A 128 2.50 -0.04 -18.91
N SER A 129 3.61 -0.21 -19.64
CA SER A 129 3.68 0.04 -21.08
C SER A 129 3.04 -1.10 -21.89
N ASP A 130 3.18 -2.34 -21.43
CA ASP A 130 2.51 -3.52 -22.01
C ASP A 130 1.28 -3.91 -21.20
N ARG A 131 0.11 -3.47 -21.67
CA ARG A 131 -1.17 -3.74 -20.99
C ARG A 131 -1.54 -5.21 -21.01
N LYS A 132 -1.24 -5.95 -22.09
CA LYS A 132 -1.67 -7.35 -22.23
C LYS A 132 -0.83 -8.22 -21.30
N ALA A 133 0.50 -8.05 -21.33
CA ALA A 133 1.40 -8.73 -20.41
C ALA A 133 1.08 -8.39 -18.94
N SER A 134 0.82 -7.11 -18.64
CA SER A 134 0.40 -6.68 -17.29
C SER A 134 -0.82 -7.44 -16.77
N VAL A 135 -1.87 -7.60 -17.59
CA VAL A 135 -3.10 -8.28 -17.16
C VAL A 135 -2.86 -9.75 -16.90
N GLU A 136 -2.12 -10.43 -17.77
CA GLU A 136 -1.77 -11.84 -17.56
C GLU A 136 -0.87 -12.02 -16.33
N GLN A 137 0.08 -11.10 -16.09
CA GLN A 137 0.90 -11.13 -14.89
C GLN A 137 0.08 -10.93 -13.61
N ILE A 138 -0.87 -9.99 -13.62
CA ILE A 138 -1.79 -9.77 -12.49
C ILE A 138 -2.60 -11.04 -12.22
N LYS A 139 -3.15 -11.68 -13.26
CA LYS A 139 -3.92 -12.91 -13.15
C LYS A 139 -3.09 -14.05 -12.55
N THR A 140 -1.93 -14.33 -13.14
CA THR A 140 -1.07 -15.46 -12.77
C THR A 140 -0.45 -15.29 -11.39
N GLN A 141 0.30 -14.21 -11.18
CA GLN A 141 0.96 -13.94 -9.90
C GLN A 141 -0.06 -13.60 -8.81
N GLY A 142 -1.16 -12.92 -9.15
CA GLY A 142 -2.24 -12.64 -8.21
C GLY A 142 -2.86 -13.90 -7.64
N LYS A 143 -3.19 -14.87 -8.50
CA LYS A 143 -3.68 -16.18 -8.04
C LYS A 143 -2.64 -16.89 -7.17
N GLU A 144 -1.38 -16.91 -7.58
CA GLU A 144 -0.30 -17.53 -6.79
C GLU A 144 -0.17 -16.93 -5.38
N ARG A 145 -0.36 -15.60 -5.23
CA ARG A 145 -0.33 -14.93 -3.92
C ARG A 145 -1.55 -15.29 -3.08
N LEU A 146 -2.74 -15.27 -3.68
CA LEU A 146 -3.98 -15.63 -2.98
C LEU A 146 -3.94 -17.08 -2.49
N ASP A 147 -3.43 -18.00 -3.31
CA ASP A 147 -3.24 -19.42 -2.96
C ASP A 147 -2.25 -19.61 -1.79
N LYS A 148 -1.33 -18.66 -1.57
CA LYS A 148 -0.41 -18.62 -0.41
C LYS A 148 -1.00 -17.94 0.82
N GLY A 149 -2.27 -17.52 0.78
CA GLY A 149 -2.90 -16.73 1.85
C GLY A 149 -2.49 -15.25 1.87
N ILE A 150 -1.84 -14.75 0.80
CA ILE A 150 -1.41 -13.35 0.68
C ILE A 150 -2.48 -12.59 -0.10
N TRP A 151 -3.10 -11.61 0.54
CA TRP A 151 -4.14 -10.78 -0.06
C TRP A 151 -3.54 -9.89 -1.14
N VAL A 152 -4.31 -9.58 -2.19
CA VAL A 152 -3.82 -8.79 -3.33
C VAL A 152 -4.55 -7.45 -3.37
N VAL A 153 -3.81 -6.37 -3.16
CA VAL A 153 -4.31 -4.99 -3.27
C VAL A 153 -4.16 -4.50 -4.70
N ILE A 154 -5.27 -4.04 -5.26
CA ILE A 154 -5.36 -3.42 -6.58
C ILE A 154 -6.02 -2.07 -6.44
N PHE A 155 -5.39 -1.07 -7.04
CA PHE A 155 -5.94 0.27 -7.24
C PHE A 155 -6.49 0.38 -8.66
N PRO A 156 -7.80 0.27 -8.89
CA PRO A 156 -8.38 0.20 -10.23
C PRO A 156 -8.07 1.42 -11.10
N GLU A 157 -7.85 2.60 -10.51
CA GLU A 157 -7.44 3.83 -11.20
C GLU A 157 -6.01 3.75 -11.79
N GLY A 158 -5.17 2.87 -11.24
CA GLY A 158 -3.78 2.65 -11.60
C GLY A 158 -2.83 3.82 -11.27
N THR A 159 -3.32 4.90 -10.68
CA THR A 159 -2.54 6.04 -10.17
C THR A 159 -3.40 6.82 -9.18
N ARG A 160 -2.78 7.61 -8.30
CA ARG A 160 -3.53 8.43 -7.36
C ARG A 160 -4.38 9.48 -8.09
N VAL A 161 -5.64 9.55 -7.69
CA VAL A 161 -6.68 10.47 -8.18
C VAL A 161 -7.09 11.38 -7.03
N LYS A 162 -7.37 12.66 -7.32
CA LYS A 162 -7.78 13.62 -6.30
C LYS A 162 -9.16 13.25 -5.72
N PRO A 163 -9.47 13.61 -4.46
CA PRO A 163 -10.82 13.51 -3.93
C PRO A 163 -11.85 14.13 -4.87
N GLY A 164 -13.02 13.49 -4.99
CA GLY A 164 -14.11 13.91 -5.88
C GLY A 164 -13.89 13.67 -7.38
N VAL A 165 -12.67 13.36 -7.83
CA VAL A 165 -12.39 13.11 -9.25
C VAL A 165 -12.56 11.63 -9.57
N LYS A 166 -13.33 11.33 -10.62
CA LYS A 166 -13.50 9.97 -11.14
C LYS A 166 -12.52 9.70 -12.28
N LYS A 167 -12.05 8.45 -12.37
CA LYS A 167 -11.21 7.98 -13.46
C LYS A 167 -11.71 6.61 -13.92
N ARG A 168 -11.59 6.32 -15.21
CA ARG A 168 -11.88 5.00 -15.75
C ARG A 168 -10.99 3.94 -15.08
N TYR A 169 -11.62 2.87 -14.59
CA TYR A 169 -10.93 1.73 -14.01
C TYR A 169 -10.27 0.86 -15.06
N LYS A 170 -9.09 0.34 -14.70
CA LYS A 170 -8.37 -0.65 -15.49
C LYS A 170 -8.93 -2.04 -15.23
N MET A 171 -8.88 -2.89 -16.24
CA MET A 171 -9.48 -4.24 -16.19
C MET A 171 -8.74 -5.24 -15.30
N GLY A 172 -7.47 -5.00 -14.96
CA GLY A 172 -6.62 -6.00 -14.28
C GLY A 172 -7.21 -6.55 -12.98
N GLY A 173 -7.85 -5.70 -12.17
CA GLY A 173 -8.52 -6.14 -10.94
C GLY A 173 -9.73 -7.02 -11.22
N GLY A 174 -10.61 -6.59 -12.12
CA GLY A 174 -11.77 -7.39 -12.52
C GLY A 174 -11.39 -8.72 -13.17
N TYR A 175 -10.30 -8.73 -13.95
CA TYR A 175 -9.80 -9.95 -14.58
C TYR A 175 -9.26 -10.94 -13.55
N LEU A 176 -8.48 -10.48 -12.56
CA LEU A 176 -8.04 -11.35 -11.46
C LEU A 176 -9.25 -11.90 -10.69
N ALA A 177 -10.21 -11.05 -10.34
CA ALA A 177 -11.41 -11.46 -9.61
C ALA A 177 -12.20 -12.55 -10.34
N ALA A 178 -12.40 -12.40 -11.65
CA ALA A 178 -13.14 -13.37 -12.46
C ALA A 178 -12.43 -14.74 -12.59
N HIS A 179 -11.10 -14.80 -12.45
CA HIS A 179 -10.32 -16.02 -12.69
C HIS A 179 -9.79 -16.70 -11.43
N ALA A 180 -9.59 -15.94 -10.34
CA ALA A 180 -8.90 -16.47 -9.17
C ALA A 180 -9.81 -17.30 -8.26
N GLY A 181 -11.12 -17.07 -8.28
CA GLY A 181 -12.09 -17.73 -7.39
C GLY A 181 -12.06 -17.24 -5.94
N TYR A 182 -11.44 -16.08 -5.68
CA TYR A 182 -11.37 -15.47 -4.34
C TYR A 182 -12.32 -14.27 -4.25
N PRO A 183 -12.83 -13.95 -3.04
CA PRO A 183 -13.72 -12.81 -2.85
C PRO A 183 -13.01 -11.48 -3.16
N VAL A 184 -13.81 -10.50 -3.54
CA VAL A 184 -13.37 -9.10 -3.69
C VAL A 184 -13.86 -8.31 -2.48
N VAL A 185 -12.95 -7.61 -1.82
CA VAL A 185 -13.26 -6.68 -0.72
C VAL A 185 -13.10 -5.25 -1.24
N PRO A 186 -14.21 -4.54 -1.51
CA PRO A 186 -14.14 -3.13 -1.87
C PRO A 186 -13.77 -2.31 -0.64
N VAL A 187 -12.86 -1.35 -0.81
CA VAL A 187 -12.44 -0.41 0.24
C VAL A 187 -12.55 1.01 -0.28
N ALA A 188 -13.11 1.90 0.55
CA ALA A 188 -13.15 3.32 0.28
C ALA A 188 -12.46 4.10 1.40
N HIS A 189 -11.74 5.15 1.05
CA HIS A 189 -11.18 6.10 2.00
C HIS A 189 -11.15 7.51 1.43
N ASN A 190 -11.09 8.52 2.31
CA ASN A 190 -11.00 9.95 1.96
C ASN A 190 -9.64 10.58 2.29
N ALA A 191 -8.61 9.76 2.58
CA ALA A 191 -7.30 10.25 3.01
C ALA A 191 -6.64 11.29 2.07
N GLY A 192 -7.05 11.37 0.80
CA GLY A 192 -6.59 12.43 -0.10
C GLY A 192 -7.03 13.85 0.29
N GLU A 193 -8.03 13.99 1.17
CA GLU A 193 -8.47 15.27 1.75
C GLU A 193 -7.49 15.79 2.81
N SER A 194 -6.79 14.90 3.50
CA SER A 194 -5.81 15.24 4.54
C SER A 194 -4.36 15.11 4.09
N TRP A 195 -4.06 14.14 3.21
CA TRP A 195 -2.74 13.94 2.63
C TRP A 195 -2.86 13.72 1.12
N SER A 196 -2.81 14.82 0.39
CA SER A 196 -3.01 14.83 -1.05
C SER A 196 -1.80 14.31 -1.82
N ARG A 197 -2.02 13.96 -3.09
CA ARG A 197 -0.92 13.60 -4.00
C ARG A 197 -0.01 14.82 -4.21
N HIS A 198 1.30 14.61 -4.05
CA HIS A 198 2.34 15.65 -4.18
C HIS A 198 2.36 16.70 -3.05
N SER A 199 1.72 16.45 -1.90
CA SER A 199 1.93 17.22 -0.67
C SER A 199 2.90 16.51 0.29
N LEU A 200 3.49 17.29 1.20
CA LEU A 200 4.34 16.76 2.27
C LEU A 200 3.50 15.91 3.22
N ILE A 201 2.43 16.51 3.78
CA ILE A 201 1.21 15.91 4.32
C ILE A 201 0.11 16.89 3.94
#